data_AF-K2MQN4-F1
#
_entry.id   AF-K2MQN4-F1
#
_cell.length_a   1.000
_cell.length_b   1.000
_cell.length_c   1.000
_cell.angle_alpha   90.00
_cell.angle_beta   90.00
_cell.angle_gamma   90.00
#
_symmetry.space_group_name_H-M   'P 1'
#
loop_
_entity.id
_entity.type
_entity.pdbx_description
1 polymer ?
#
loop_
_entity_poly.entity_id
_entity_poly.type
_entity_poly.pdbx_seq_one_letter_code
_entity_poly.pdbx_strand_id
1 'polypeptide(L)'
;MCCAIGCIAAAPALEHRRGFDEMMRWNGPLPTAVVRELPRKGQGAMQAYTVATQDDNIGWEPIRIAVSTEDLKSRNKRKTYCEEGNNECYNALGEKIPCKLEHVLTETMKQLYTGKILPGAVKLHAERLLVKPSSDNITVRTMVSPCNHFTVPTEHRRDGVAADFVIYAAARPSITESMAVWAATCSTLDDLRPSIGVMNFDPKYMTDTAWSVRVAAHEIAHALGFSQDSMGENRIKRSEHFVRGKHRRMVTG
;
A
#
# COMPACT_ATOMS: atom_id res chain seq x y z
N MET A 1 -48.94 8.77 -37.43
CA MET A 1 -47.95 9.84 -37.72
C MET A 1 -47.50 10.44 -36.39
N CYS A 2 -46.19 10.50 -36.18
CA CYS A 2 -45.51 10.94 -34.95
C CYS A 2 -45.65 12.45 -34.68
N CYS A 3 -45.56 12.83 -33.40
CA CYS A 3 -44.78 13.95 -32.81
C CYS A 3 -45.34 14.19 -31.38
N ALA A 4 -44.71 13.80 -30.28
CA ALA A 4 -43.44 14.22 -29.66
C ALA A 4 -43.48 15.60 -28.98
N ILE A 5 -43.00 15.62 -27.72
CA ILE A 5 -42.55 16.75 -26.86
C ILE A 5 -43.70 17.47 -26.11
N GLY A 6 -43.68 17.78 -24.82
CA GLY A 6 -42.66 17.74 -23.75
C GLY A 6 -43.23 18.44 -22.49
N CYS A 7 -42.63 18.17 -21.33
CA CYS A 7 -43.09 18.50 -19.98
C CYS A 7 -43.07 20.00 -19.60
N ILE A 8 -44.00 20.42 -18.73
CA ILE A 8 -43.78 21.49 -17.73
C ILE A 8 -44.60 21.20 -16.46
N ALA A 9 -43.93 21.11 -15.31
CA ALA A 9 -44.44 21.57 -14.01
C ALA A 9 -43.26 21.75 -13.04
N ALA A 10 -43.26 22.90 -12.36
CA ALA A 10 -42.15 23.45 -11.58
C ALA A 10 -42.24 23.10 -10.08
N ALA A 11 -41.05 22.88 -9.48
CA ALA A 11 -40.53 23.27 -8.14
C ALA A 11 -41.39 23.08 -6.86
N PRO A 12 -40.86 23.26 -5.62
CA PRO A 12 -39.49 23.37 -5.12
C PRO A 12 -39.22 22.40 -3.94
N ALA A 13 -37.96 22.33 -3.48
CA ALA A 13 -37.55 22.27 -2.06
C ALA A 13 -36.20 21.55 -1.96
N LEU A 14 -35.16 22.30 -1.61
CA LEU A 14 -34.14 21.89 -0.64
C LEU A 14 -33.18 23.07 -0.45
N GLU A 15 -33.59 24.00 0.40
CA GLU A 15 -32.66 24.81 1.19
C GLU A 15 -31.87 23.86 2.10
N HIS A 16 -30.63 23.57 1.72
CA HIS A 16 -29.45 23.56 2.60
C HIS A 16 -28.24 23.11 1.78
N ARG A 17 -27.62 24.06 1.09
CA ARG A 17 -26.22 23.93 0.68
C ARG A 17 -25.47 25.11 1.28
N ARG A 18 -24.89 24.88 2.47
CA ARG A 18 -23.80 25.73 2.97
C ARG A 18 -22.65 25.63 1.98
N GLY A 19 -22.15 26.80 1.59
CA GLY A 19 -21.13 26.96 0.57
C GLY A 19 -19.82 26.25 0.93
N PHE A 20 -19.31 25.51 -0.05
CA PHE A 20 -17.90 25.16 -0.14
C PHE A 20 -17.40 25.11 -1.61
N ASP A 21 -18.18 25.63 -2.56
CA ASP A 21 -17.88 25.56 -4.00
C ASP A 21 -17.45 26.91 -4.61
N GLU A 22 -17.39 27.99 -3.84
CA GLU A 22 -17.08 29.34 -4.37
C GLU A 22 -15.65 29.83 -4.07
N MET A 23 -14.73 28.97 -3.61
CA MET A 23 -13.33 29.36 -3.35
C MET A 23 -12.27 28.44 -3.98
N MET A 24 -12.58 27.79 -5.10
CA MET A 24 -11.62 26.98 -5.87
C MET A 24 -11.60 27.37 -7.35
N ARG A 25 -11.49 28.68 -7.63
CA ARG A 25 -11.20 29.20 -8.97
C ARG A 25 -9.91 30.01 -8.99
N TRP A 26 -8.78 29.32 -8.80
CA TRP A 26 -7.53 29.54 -9.52
C TRP A 26 -6.53 28.45 -9.08
N ASN A 27 -5.92 27.75 -10.05
CA ASN A 27 -4.95 26.66 -9.92
C ASN A 27 -5.52 25.27 -9.55
N GLY A 28 -6.15 24.61 -10.52
CA GLY A 28 -6.39 23.16 -10.44
C GLY A 28 -5.07 22.37 -10.60
N PRO A 29 -4.95 21.17 -9.99
CA PRO A 29 -3.78 20.31 -10.19
C PRO A 29 -3.61 19.95 -11.67
N LEU A 30 -2.36 19.92 -12.14
CA LEU A 30 -2.01 19.42 -13.47
C LEU A 30 -2.53 17.98 -13.65
N PRO A 31 -2.87 17.55 -14.87
CA PRO A 31 -3.36 16.20 -15.13
C PRO A 31 -2.30 15.15 -14.75
N THR A 32 -2.53 14.50 -13.63
CA THR A 32 -1.70 13.41 -13.10
C THR A 32 -1.99 12.11 -13.86
N ALA A 33 -1.09 11.69 -14.74
CA ALA A 33 -1.18 10.39 -15.41
C ALA A 33 -0.41 9.33 -14.61
N VAL A 34 -1.10 8.24 -14.23
CA VAL A 34 -0.47 7.08 -13.59
C VAL A 34 -0.16 6.06 -14.67
N VAL A 35 1.12 5.70 -14.81
CA VAL A 35 1.57 4.67 -15.75
C VAL A 35 1.90 3.41 -14.96
N ARG A 36 1.23 2.31 -15.33
CA ARG A 36 1.56 0.96 -14.86
C ARG A 36 2.54 0.35 -15.84
N GLU A 37 3.70 -0.08 -15.36
CA GLU A 37 4.62 -0.82 -16.22
C GLU A 37 4.03 -2.19 -16.59
N LEU A 38 4.08 -2.54 -17.87
CA LEU A 38 3.61 -3.84 -18.36
C LEU A 38 4.68 -4.90 -18.06
N PRO A 39 4.30 -6.06 -17.49
CA PRO A 39 5.22 -7.17 -17.29
C PRO A 39 5.83 -7.60 -18.63
N ARG A 40 7.17 -7.60 -18.75
CA ARG A 40 7.85 -8.15 -19.92
C ARG A 40 7.94 -9.67 -19.80
N LYS A 41 7.86 -10.38 -20.94
CA LYS A 41 7.86 -11.85 -21.00
C LYS A 41 9.11 -12.42 -20.31
N GLY A 42 8.92 -13.09 -19.17
CA GLY A 42 9.99 -13.71 -18.39
C GLY A 42 10.29 -13.06 -17.03
N GLN A 43 9.70 -11.90 -16.69
CA GLN A 43 9.81 -11.28 -15.37
C GLN A 43 8.69 -11.74 -14.41
N GLY A 44 9.00 -11.82 -13.11
CA GLY A 44 8.07 -12.17 -12.04
C GLY A 44 6.86 -11.22 -11.91
N ALA A 45 5.99 -11.48 -10.93
CA ALA A 45 4.75 -10.71 -10.70
C ALA A 45 5.04 -9.35 -10.02
N MET A 46 5.94 -8.57 -10.61
CA MET A 46 6.38 -7.26 -10.14
C MET A 46 5.66 -6.17 -10.95
N GLN A 47 5.13 -5.17 -10.25
CA GLN A 47 4.45 -4.04 -10.86
C GLN A 47 4.97 -2.74 -10.24
N ALA A 48 5.45 -1.83 -11.08
CA ALA A 48 5.81 -0.47 -10.73
C ALA A 48 4.73 0.51 -11.22
N TYR A 49 4.49 1.56 -10.43
CA TYR A 49 3.56 2.64 -10.73
C TYR A 49 4.31 3.97 -10.71
N THR A 50 4.23 4.74 -11.80
CA THR A 50 4.89 6.05 -11.94
C THR A 50 3.87 7.16 -12.24
N VAL A 51 4.17 8.37 -11.78
CA VAL A 51 3.35 9.57 -11.95
C VAL A 51 4.24 10.69 -12.50
N ALA A 52 3.78 11.42 -13.51
CA ALA A 52 4.52 12.54 -14.10
C ALA A 52 3.87 13.89 -13.77
N THR A 53 4.68 14.89 -13.39
CA THR A 53 4.24 16.28 -13.11
C THR A 53 5.24 17.29 -13.68
N GLN A 54 4.77 18.48 -14.06
CA GLN A 54 5.58 19.57 -14.64
C GLN A 54 6.02 20.58 -13.55
N ASP A 55 7.22 21.14 -13.72
CA ASP A 55 8.17 21.72 -12.76
C ASP A 55 7.73 22.67 -11.62
N ASP A 56 8.43 22.50 -10.47
CA ASP A 56 9.08 23.53 -9.61
C ASP A 56 10.01 22.87 -8.54
N ASN A 57 10.42 21.60 -8.74
CA ASN A 57 10.95 20.70 -7.71
C ASN A 57 12.17 19.93 -8.26
N ILE A 58 13.26 20.63 -8.58
CA ILE A 58 14.43 20.01 -9.25
C ILE A 58 14.95 18.83 -8.42
N GLY A 59 14.87 17.63 -9.01
CA GLY A 59 15.33 16.37 -8.42
C GLY A 59 14.36 15.69 -7.44
N TRP A 60 13.18 16.25 -7.20
CA TRP A 60 12.09 15.59 -6.45
C TRP A 60 11.06 15.03 -7.42
N GLU A 61 10.83 13.72 -7.34
CA GLU A 61 9.92 12.99 -8.22
C GLU A 61 8.93 12.16 -7.39
N PRO A 62 7.74 11.84 -7.91
CA PRO A 62 6.82 10.91 -7.26
C PRO A 62 7.50 9.59 -6.92
N ILE A 63 7.28 9.11 -5.69
CA ILE A 63 7.90 7.87 -5.22
C ILE A 63 7.51 6.67 -6.09
N ARG A 64 8.51 5.92 -6.56
CA ARG A 64 8.31 4.66 -7.26
C ARG A 64 8.25 3.53 -6.26
N ILE A 65 7.05 2.98 -6.04
CA ILE A 65 6.83 1.84 -5.15
C ILE A 65 6.64 0.57 -6.01
N ALA A 66 7.56 -0.38 -5.86
CA ALA A 66 7.43 -1.70 -6.45
C ALA A 66 6.70 -2.65 -5.48
N VAL A 67 5.74 -3.40 -5.99
CA VAL A 67 5.03 -4.42 -5.20
C VAL A 67 5.38 -5.80 -5.72
N SER A 68 5.86 -6.67 -4.83
CA SER A 68 6.05 -8.10 -5.10
C SER A 68 4.92 -8.89 -4.47
N THR A 69 4.30 -9.76 -5.28
CA THR A 69 3.20 -10.65 -4.84
C THR A 69 3.58 -12.12 -4.98
N GLU A 70 4.88 -12.43 -4.90
CA GLU A 70 5.39 -13.80 -5.03
C GLU A 70 4.75 -14.76 -4.01
N ASP A 71 4.38 -14.25 -2.85
CA ASP A 71 3.67 -15.00 -1.80
C ASP A 71 2.26 -15.46 -2.16
N LEU A 72 1.64 -14.90 -3.20
CA LEU A 72 0.30 -15.27 -3.68
C LEU A 72 0.32 -16.42 -4.69
N LYS A 73 1.51 -16.95 -5.00
CA LYS A 73 1.69 -18.04 -5.97
C LYS A 73 1.76 -19.39 -5.24
N SER A 74 0.97 -20.36 -5.72
CA SER A 74 0.87 -21.72 -5.16
C SER A 74 2.17 -22.55 -5.28
N ARG A 75 3.16 -22.08 -6.06
CA ARG A 75 4.39 -22.82 -6.36
C ARG A 75 5.41 -22.87 -5.22
N ASN A 76 5.13 -22.23 -4.09
CA ASN A 76 6.02 -22.26 -2.94
C ASN A 76 5.99 -23.65 -2.29
N LYS A 77 7.17 -24.24 -2.05
CA LYS A 77 7.30 -25.52 -1.32
C LYS A 77 6.62 -25.49 0.06
N ARG A 78 6.49 -24.29 0.64
CA ARG A 78 5.78 -24.00 1.88
C ARG A 78 4.47 -23.31 1.52
N LYS A 79 3.33 -23.87 1.95
CA LYS A 79 2.01 -23.24 1.78
C LYS A 79 1.94 -21.98 2.64
N THR A 80 2.08 -20.83 2.00
CA THR A 80 2.10 -19.50 2.63
C THR A 80 0.72 -18.91 2.81
N TYR A 81 -0.31 -19.48 2.18
CA TYR A 81 -1.70 -19.05 2.33
C TYR A 81 -2.65 -20.25 2.25
N CYS A 82 -3.90 -20.06 2.67
CA CYS A 82 -4.91 -21.11 2.61
C CYS A 82 -5.51 -21.19 1.20
N GLU A 83 -5.51 -22.40 0.65
CA GLU A 83 -6.22 -22.77 -0.57
C GLU A 83 -7.29 -23.78 -0.19
N GLU A 84 -8.28 -23.97 -1.07
CA GLU A 84 -9.29 -25.00 -0.88
C GLU A 84 -8.63 -26.39 -0.74
N GLY A 85 -9.02 -27.14 0.28
CA GLY A 85 -8.41 -28.43 0.61
C GLY A 85 -7.10 -28.37 1.40
N ASN A 86 -6.57 -27.18 1.72
CA ASN A 86 -5.47 -27.06 2.67
C ASN A 86 -5.98 -27.26 4.11
N ASN A 87 -5.36 -28.17 4.85
CA ASN A 87 -5.64 -28.31 6.29
C ASN A 87 -4.93 -27.21 7.10
N GLU A 88 -3.76 -26.77 6.64
CA GLU A 88 -2.87 -25.87 7.37
C GLU A 88 -1.99 -25.05 6.42
N CYS A 89 -1.58 -23.88 6.87
CA CYS A 89 -0.61 -23.02 6.21
C CYS A 89 0.29 -22.33 7.24
N TYR A 90 1.22 -21.52 6.77
CA TYR A 90 2.00 -20.64 7.63
C TYR A 90 1.53 -19.20 7.54
N ASN A 91 1.38 -18.53 8.68
CA ASN A 91 1.03 -17.11 8.72
C ASN A 91 2.24 -16.24 8.32
N ALA A 92 2.06 -14.92 8.34
CA ALA A 92 3.11 -13.96 8.00
C ALA A 92 4.21 -13.83 9.06
N LEU A 93 4.02 -14.42 10.24
CA LEU A 93 5.01 -14.51 11.32
C LEU A 93 5.76 -15.86 11.33
N GLY A 94 5.48 -16.73 10.35
CA GLY A 94 6.14 -18.03 10.22
C GLY A 94 5.54 -19.15 11.09
N GLU A 95 4.41 -18.90 11.76
CA GLU A 95 3.71 -19.86 12.62
C GLU A 95 2.75 -20.72 11.80
N LYS A 96 2.61 -21.98 12.20
CA LYS A 96 1.71 -22.94 11.53
C LYS A 96 0.30 -22.76 12.08
N ILE A 97 -0.69 -22.59 11.20
CA ILE A 97 -2.08 -22.34 11.60
C ILE A 97 -3.05 -23.19 10.77
N PRO A 98 -4.19 -23.59 11.34
CA PRO A 98 -5.23 -24.31 10.60
C PRO A 98 -5.91 -23.39 9.60
N CYS A 99 -6.16 -23.92 8.41
CA CYS A 99 -6.93 -23.21 7.40
C CYS A 99 -8.42 -23.34 7.69
N LYS A 100 -9.08 -22.18 7.83
CA LYS A 100 -10.53 -22.08 7.93
C LYS A 100 -11.08 -21.57 6.60
N LEU A 101 -12.37 -21.81 6.34
CA LEU A 101 -13.02 -21.36 5.10
C LEU A 101 -12.87 -19.85 4.87
N GLU A 102 -13.00 -19.05 5.93
CA GLU A 102 -12.82 -17.59 5.90
C GLU A 102 -11.41 -17.12 5.54
N HIS A 103 -10.40 -17.99 5.67
CA HIS A 103 -9.00 -17.68 5.38
C HIS A 103 -8.58 -18.07 3.96
N VAL A 104 -9.43 -18.76 3.20
CA VAL A 104 -9.11 -19.26 1.87
C VAL A 104 -8.93 -18.09 0.90
N LEU A 105 -7.73 -17.98 0.32
CA LEU A 105 -7.42 -16.98 -0.70
C LEU A 105 -7.89 -17.50 -2.06
N THR A 106 -9.12 -17.14 -2.44
CA THR A 106 -9.70 -17.46 -3.74
C THR A 106 -9.05 -16.69 -4.88
N GLU A 107 -9.20 -17.15 -6.12
CA GLU A 107 -8.70 -16.42 -7.30
C GLU A 107 -9.35 -15.03 -7.44
N THR A 108 -10.64 -14.90 -7.11
CA THR A 108 -11.33 -13.59 -7.09
C THR A 108 -10.69 -12.64 -6.08
N MET A 109 -10.33 -13.14 -4.89
CA MET A 109 -9.60 -12.34 -3.90
C MET A 109 -8.18 -11.98 -4.37
N LYS A 110 -7.46 -12.89 -5.04
CA LYS A 110 -6.15 -12.57 -5.63
C LYS A 110 -6.27 -11.46 -6.68
N GLN A 111 -7.27 -11.53 -7.55
CA GLN A 111 -7.54 -10.51 -8.56
C GLN A 111 -7.92 -9.17 -7.93
N LEU A 112 -8.76 -9.19 -6.88
CA LEU A 112 -9.11 -7.99 -6.12
C LEU A 112 -7.87 -7.36 -5.47
N TYR A 113 -7.03 -8.18 -4.83
CA TYR A 113 -5.84 -7.70 -4.13
C TYR A 113 -4.82 -7.09 -5.09
N THR A 114 -4.48 -7.82 -6.16
CA THR A 114 -3.46 -7.42 -7.14
C THR A 114 -3.96 -6.39 -8.15
N GLY A 115 -5.25 -6.39 -8.49
CA GLY A 115 -5.83 -5.52 -9.51
C GLY A 115 -6.42 -4.22 -8.97
N LYS A 116 -6.83 -4.16 -7.70
CA LYS A 116 -7.53 -3.00 -7.13
C LYS A 116 -6.93 -2.50 -5.82
N ILE A 117 -6.74 -3.38 -4.83
CA ILE A 117 -6.32 -2.97 -3.49
C ILE A 117 -4.88 -2.45 -3.47
N LEU A 118 -3.90 -3.26 -3.89
CA LEU A 118 -2.49 -2.88 -3.90
C LEU A 118 -2.23 -1.69 -4.85
N PRO A 119 -2.76 -1.66 -6.09
CA PRO A 119 -2.57 -0.51 -6.98
C PRO A 119 -3.19 0.76 -6.42
N GLY A 120 -4.40 0.67 -5.85
CA GLY A 120 -5.08 1.81 -5.23
C GLY A 120 -4.31 2.35 -4.02
N ALA A 121 -3.76 1.47 -3.19
CA ALA A 121 -2.99 1.84 -2.02
C ALA A 121 -1.65 2.49 -2.38
N VAL A 122 -0.93 1.93 -3.37
CA VAL A 122 0.30 2.53 -3.92
C VAL A 122 0.01 3.89 -4.52
N LYS A 123 -1.07 4.02 -5.31
CA LYS A 123 -1.47 5.28 -5.94
C LYS A 123 -1.68 6.39 -4.90
N LEU A 124 -2.34 6.09 -3.77
CA LEU A 124 -2.56 7.07 -2.71
C LEU A 124 -1.24 7.67 -2.18
N HIS A 125 -0.18 6.87 -2.08
CA HIS A 125 1.15 7.32 -1.65
C HIS A 125 1.94 7.99 -2.76
N ALA A 126 2.01 7.38 -3.94
CA ALA A 126 2.76 7.89 -5.08
C ALA A 126 2.30 9.29 -5.52
N GLU A 127 1.00 9.60 -5.39
CA GLU A 127 0.46 10.93 -5.71
C GLU A 127 0.78 12.01 -4.67
N ARG A 128 1.27 11.65 -3.48
CA ARG A 128 1.41 12.56 -2.33
C ARG A 128 2.84 12.66 -1.81
N LEU A 129 3.66 11.65 -2.07
CA LEU A 129 5.03 11.58 -1.59
C LEU A 129 5.99 11.79 -2.76
N LEU A 130 6.73 12.90 -2.68
CA LEU A 130 7.88 13.14 -3.53
C LEU A 130 9.14 12.65 -2.82
N VAL A 131 10.08 12.10 -3.58
CA VAL A 131 11.38 11.63 -3.11
C VAL A 131 12.47 12.12 -4.06
N LYS A 132 13.71 12.18 -3.57
CA LYS A 132 14.87 12.23 -4.47
C LYS A 132 15.19 10.79 -4.88
N PRO A 133 15.01 10.40 -6.14
CA PRO A 133 15.22 9.01 -6.55
C PRO A 133 16.65 8.56 -6.31
N SER A 134 16.82 7.30 -5.91
CA SER A 134 18.15 6.68 -5.93
C SER A 134 18.48 6.23 -7.36
N SER A 135 19.72 6.43 -7.81
CA SER A 135 20.21 5.87 -9.07
C SER A 135 20.41 4.36 -9.00
N ASP A 136 20.61 3.83 -7.79
CA ASP A 136 20.97 2.43 -7.57
C ASP A 136 19.73 1.57 -7.32
N ASN A 137 19.77 0.34 -7.83
CA ASN A 137 18.73 -0.65 -7.56
C ASN A 137 18.73 -1.06 -6.08
N ILE A 138 17.55 -1.23 -5.51
CA ILE A 138 17.37 -1.76 -4.15
C ILE A 138 17.75 -3.24 -4.16
N THR A 139 18.92 -3.56 -3.58
CA THR A 139 19.38 -4.94 -3.45
C THR A 139 18.79 -5.57 -2.20
N VAL A 140 18.05 -6.68 -2.36
CA VAL A 140 17.41 -7.35 -1.22
C VAL A 140 18.35 -8.40 -0.63
N ARG A 141 18.96 -8.05 0.50
CA ARG A 141 19.79 -8.96 1.31
C ARG A 141 18.92 -9.86 2.20
N THR A 142 19.57 -10.73 2.97
CA THR A 142 18.89 -11.54 3.99
C THR A 142 18.18 -10.63 4.98
N MET A 143 16.85 -10.74 5.03
CA MET A 143 16.02 -10.00 5.99
C MET A 143 16.00 -10.71 7.35
N VAL A 144 15.71 -9.97 8.41
CA VAL A 144 15.49 -10.48 9.77
C VAL A 144 14.00 -10.78 10.01
N SER A 145 13.67 -11.54 11.06
CA SER A 145 12.27 -11.80 11.43
C SER A 145 11.57 -10.50 11.85
N PRO A 146 10.30 -10.27 11.47
CA PRO A 146 9.41 -11.20 10.74
C PRO A 146 9.56 -11.17 9.20
N CYS A 147 10.33 -10.22 8.66
CA CYS A 147 10.48 -10.02 7.22
C CYS A 147 11.04 -11.24 6.47
N ASN A 148 11.91 -12.02 7.12
CA ASN A 148 12.48 -13.25 6.56
C ASN A 148 11.46 -14.34 6.22
N HIS A 149 10.19 -14.20 6.64
CA HIS A 149 9.10 -15.10 6.29
C HIS A 149 8.47 -14.80 4.93
N PHE A 150 8.79 -13.68 4.30
CA PHE A 150 8.26 -13.27 2.99
C PHE A 150 9.12 -13.80 1.84
N THR A 151 8.45 -14.10 0.73
CA THR A 151 9.08 -14.67 -0.46
C THR A 151 9.70 -13.56 -1.30
N VAL A 152 11.03 -13.54 -1.33
CA VAL A 152 11.82 -12.63 -2.18
C VAL A 152 12.23 -13.37 -3.45
N PRO A 153 11.80 -12.91 -4.66
CA PRO A 153 12.27 -13.44 -5.92
C PRO A 153 13.80 -13.45 -6.02
N THR A 154 14.37 -14.47 -6.65
CA THR A 154 15.82 -14.58 -6.83
C THR A 154 16.41 -13.41 -7.62
N GLU A 155 15.66 -12.88 -8.59
CA GLU A 155 16.00 -11.66 -9.35
C GLU A 155 16.19 -10.44 -8.45
N HIS A 156 15.35 -10.23 -7.44
CA HIS A 156 15.49 -9.09 -6.50
C HIS A 156 16.76 -9.19 -5.64
N ARG A 157 17.28 -10.41 -5.42
CA ARG A 157 18.55 -10.63 -4.71
C ARG A 157 19.76 -10.47 -5.61
N ARG A 158 19.64 -10.84 -6.89
CA ARG A 158 20.74 -10.84 -7.87
C ARG A 158 20.91 -9.48 -8.55
N ASP A 159 19.82 -8.92 -9.06
CA ASP A 159 19.82 -7.74 -9.93
C ASP A 159 19.33 -6.48 -9.20
N GLY A 160 18.70 -6.67 -8.03
CA GLY A 160 18.02 -5.60 -7.29
C GLY A 160 16.72 -5.16 -7.95
N VAL A 161 16.08 -4.16 -7.35
CA VAL A 161 14.79 -3.60 -7.81
C VAL A 161 14.97 -2.13 -8.17
N ALA A 162 14.65 -1.77 -9.41
CA ALA A 162 14.67 -0.39 -9.90
C ALA A 162 13.44 0.39 -9.39
N ALA A 163 13.46 0.76 -8.11
CA ALA A 163 12.40 1.49 -7.43
C ALA A 163 12.99 2.29 -6.27
N ASP A 164 12.17 3.16 -5.67
CA ASP A 164 12.57 3.94 -4.51
C ASP A 164 12.13 3.28 -3.18
N PHE A 165 11.19 2.33 -3.26
CA PHE A 165 10.76 1.47 -2.18
C PHE A 165 10.17 0.17 -2.75
N VAL A 166 10.47 -0.98 -2.15
CA VAL A 166 9.86 -2.27 -2.51
C VAL A 166 9.08 -2.83 -1.33
N ILE A 167 7.83 -3.25 -1.58
CA ILE A 167 7.00 -3.92 -0.60
C ILE A 167 6.64 -5.35 -1.03
N TYR A 168 6.87 -6.31 -0.15
CA TYR A 168 6.50 -7.71 -0.35
C TYR A 168 5.12 -7.95 0.29
N ALA A 169 4.11 -8.14 -0.55
CA ALA A 169 2.73 -8.29 -0.13
C ALA A 169 2.32 -9.76 -0.08
N ALA A 170 1.80 -10.18 1.06
CA ALA A 170 1.21 -11.50 1.27
C ALA A 170 -0.28 -11.37 1.65
N ALA A 171 -0.99 -12.48 1.53
CA ALA A 171 -2.37 -12.61 1.99
C ALA A 171 -2.53 -13.91 2.78
N ARG A 172 -1.94 -13.92 3.97
CA ARG A 172 -1.89 -15.06 4.88
C ARG A 172 -2.85 -14.82 6.04
N PRO A 173 -3.39 -15.89 6.66
CA PRO A 173 -4.31 -15.71 7.75
C PRO A 173 -3.60 -15.20 9.00
N SER A 174 -4.31 -14.41 9.80
CA SER A 174 -3.81 -13.79 11.02
C SER A 174 -4.36 -14.48 12.26
N ILE A 175 -3.60 -14.40 13.36
CA ILE A 175 -4.00 -15.05 14.63
C ILE A 175 -5.00 -14.19 15.40
N THR A 176 -4.86 -12.86 15.32
CA THR A 176 -5.71 -11.89 16.01
C THR A 176 -6.30 -10.88 15.02
N GLU A 177 -7.47 -10.34 15.36
CA GLU A 177 -8.09 -9.28 14.55
C GLU A 177 -7.23 -8.01 14.48
N SER A 178 -6.47 -7.73 15.55
CA SER A 178 -5.51 -6.62 15.58
C SER A 178 -4.35 -6.77 14.60
N MET A 179 -4.15 -7.96 14.05
CA MET A 179 -3.15 -8.25 13.01
C MET A 179 -3.80 -8.62 11.68
N ALA A 180 -5.09 -8.35 11.49
CA ALA A 180 -5.82 -8.62 10.26
C ALA A 180 -5.12 -8.04 9.02
N VAL A 181 -4.60 -6.82 9.16
CA VAL A 181 -3.70 -6.21 8.18
C VAL A 181 -2.56 -5.55 8.95
N TRP A 182 -1.33 -5.78 8.51
CA TRP A 182 -0.15 -5.16 9.12
C TRP A 182 0.96 -5.01 8.09
N ALA A 183 1.85 -4.05 8.33
CA ALA A 183 3.09 -3.93 7.59
C ALA A 183 4.25 -3.49 8.48
N ALA A 184 5.46 -3.73 8.00
CA ALA A 184 6.68 -3.35 8.70
C ALA A 184 7.78 -2.91 7.72
N THR A 185 8.61 -1.98 8.17
CA THR A 185 9.88 -1.66 7.53
C THR A 185 10.87 -2.79 7.82
N CYS A 186 11.52 -3.30 6.77
CA CYS A 186 12.47 -4.40 6.85
C CYS A 186 13.92 -3.95 6.62
N SER A 187 14.11 -2.86 5.87
CA SER A 187 15.42 -2.27 5.64
C SER A 187 15.28 -0.79 5.35
N THR A 188 16.28 -0.04 5.78
CA THR A 188 16.54 1.34 5.41
C THR A 188 17.83 1.43 4.59
N LEU A 189 18.00 2.52 3.85
CA LEU A 189 19.28 2.95 3.28
C LEU A 189 20.14 3.64 4.35
N ASP A 190 21.36 4.03 3.97
CA ASP A 190 22.33 4.68 4.86
C ASP A 190 21.84 6.03 5.42
N ASP A 191 20.97 6.72 4.67
CA ASP A 191 20.29 7.96 5.09
C ASP A 191 19.02 7.72 5.93
N LEU A 192 18.83 6.49 6.43
CA LEU A 192 17.66 6.00 7.18
C LEU A 192 16.36 5.95 6.36
N ARG A 193 16.40 6.22 5.06
CA ARG A 193 15.21 6.13 4.21
C ARG A 193 14.73 4.69 4.09
N PRO A 194 13.46 4.36 4.42
CA PRO A 194 12.92 3.03 4.20
C PRO A 194 13.03 2.63 2.74
N SER A 195 13.57 1.44 2.48
CA SER A 195 13.77 0.89 1.13
C SER A 195 13.04 -0.42 0.90
N ILE A 196 12.90 -1.24 1.95
CA ILE A 196 12.23 -2.54 1.87
C ILE A 196 11.18 -2.63 2.98
N GLY A 197 9.97 -3.04 2.63
CA GLY A 197 8.90 -3.36 3.56
C GLY A 197 8.22 -4.68 3.23
N VAL A 198 7.44 -5.16 4.20
CA VAL A 198 6.53 -6.31 4.03
C VAL A 198 5.13 -5.91 4.48
N MET A 199 4.11 -6.50 3.88
CA MET A 199 2.74 -6.36 4.35
C MET A 199 1.96 -7.67 4.25
N ASN A 200 1.09 -7.91 5.21
CA ASN A 200 0.13 -9.01 5.16
C ASN A 200 -1.29 -8.45 5.19
N PHE A 201 -2.16 -8.95 4.32
CA PHE A 201 -3.59 -8.67 4.33
C PHE A 201 -4.37 -9.98 4.42
N ASP A 202 -4.93 -10.27 5.59
CA ASP A 202 -5.70 -11.49 5.80
C ASP A 202 -6.93 -11.54 4.85
N PRO A 203 -7.06 -12.60 4.01
CA PRO A 203 -8.19 -12.76 3.10
C PRO A 203 -9.56 -12.60 3.75
N LYS A 204 -9.70 -12.96 5.03
CA LYS A 204 -10.95 -12.84 5.80
C LYS A 204 -11.53 -11.43 5.80
N TYR A 205 -10.67 -10.42 5.78
CA TYR A 205 -11.07 -9.00 5.85
C TYR A 205 -11.00 -8.30 4.48
N MET A 206 -10.67 -9.04 3.42
CA MET A 206 -10.53 -8.47 2.10
C MET A 206 -11.91 -8.27 1.47
N THR A 207 -12.26 -7.02 1.21
CA THR A 207 -13.55 -6.64 0.61
C THR A 207 -13.36 -5.77 -0.61
N ASP A 208 -14.31 -5.81 -1.55
CA ASP A 208 -14.28 -4.94 -2.72
C ASP A 208 -14.79 -3.52 -2.40
N THR A 209 -14.14 -2.87 -1.43
CA THR A 209 -14.54 -1.55 -0.93
C THR A 209 -13.36 -0.59 -0.86
N ALA A 210 -13.66 0.70 -0.80
CA ALA A 210 -12.64 1.73 -0.53
C ALA A 210 -11.96 1.54 0.83
N TRP A 211 -12.59 0.82 1.77
CA TRP A 211 -12.01 0.51 3.07
C TRP A 211 -10.75 -0.35 2.92
N SER A 212 -10.80 -1.44 2.14
CA SER A 212 -9.62 -2.31 1.95
C SER A 212 -8.46 -1.58 1.28
N VAL A 213 -8.72 -0.69 0.32
CA VAL A 213 -7.68 0.17 -0.29
C VAL A 213 -7.05 1.09 0.76
N ARG A 214 -7.87 1.75 1.59
CA ARG A 214 -7.38 2.71 2.61
C ARG A 214 -6.62 2.02 3.73
N VAL A 215 -7.04 0.83 4.16
CA VAL A 215 -6.31 0.03 5.15
C VAL A 215 -4.98 -0.44 4.59
N ALA A 216 -4.94 -0.96 3.35
CA ALA A 216 -3.68 -1.29 2.70
C ALA A 216 -2.76 -0.06 2.58
N ALA A 217 -3.31 1.11 2.26
CA ALA A 217 -2.53 2.36 2.23
C ALA A 217 -2.01 2.75 3.62
N HIS A 218 -2.83 2.62 4.66
CA HIS A 218 -2.41 2.87 6.04
C HIS A 218 -1.20 1.99 6.41
N GLU A 219 -1.27 0.69 6.11
CA GLU A 219 -0.17 -0.23 6.39
C GLU A 219 1.09 0.07 5.54
N ILE A 220 0.94 0.37 4.24
CA ILE A 220 2.07 0.82 3.42
C ILE A 220 2.72 2.08 4.03
N ALA A 221 1.95 2.98 4.64
CA ALA A 221 2.50 4.15 5.32
C ALA A 221 3.43 3.74 6.48
N HIS A 222 3.02 2.77 7.29
CA HIS A 222 3.89 2.24 8.36
C HIS A 222 5.20 1.68 7.81
N ALA A 223 5.15 0.91 6.72
CA ALA A 223 6.34 0.38 6.06
C ALA A 223 7.22 1.47 5.39
N LEU A 224 6.61 2.59 5.00
CA LEU A 224 7.30 3.81 4.54
C LEU A 224 7.86 4.66 5.68
N GLY A 225 7.82 4.18 6.93
CA GLY A 225 8.43 4.85 8.07
C GLY A 225 7.51 5.81 8.82
N PHE A 226 6.19 5.81 8.58
CA PHE A 226 5.23 6.49 9.44
C PHE A 226 5.01 5.68 10.74
N SER A 227 6.07 5.53 11.53
CA SER A 227 6.09 4.79 12.79
C SER A 227 6.52 5.68 13.95
N GLN A 228 6.17 5.24 15.16
CA GLN A 228 6.64 5.93 16.37
C GLN A 228 8.16 5.92 16.49
N ASP A 229 8.82 4.84 16.07
CA ASP A 229 10.27 4.69 16.18
C ASP A 229 10.97 5.65 15.23
N SER A 230 10.54 5.70 13.97
CA SER A 230 11.04 6.64 12.96
C SER A 230 10.90 8.10 13.41
N MET A 231 9.75 8.47 13.99
CA MET A 231 9.55 9.82 14.54
C MET A 231 10.50 10.12 15.73
N GLY A 232 10.89 9.09 16.48
CA GLY A 232 11.86 9.20 17.59
C GLY A 232 13.30 9.34 17.08
N GLU A 233 13.71 8.50 16.14
CA GLU A 233 15.03 8.51 15.51
C GLU A 233 15.30 9.84 14.80
N ASN A 234 14.31 10.33 14.06
CA ASN A 234 14.37 11.64 13.40
C ASN A 234 14.19 12.83 14.36
N ARG A 235 14.04 12.59 15.67
CA ARG A 235 13.91 13.61 16.72
C ARG A 235 12.78 14.63 16.49
N ILE A 236 11.72 14.22 15.78
CA ILE A 236 10.55 15.05 15.46
C ILE A 236 9.52 15.02 16.61
N LYS A 237 9.69 14.10 17.58
CA LYS A 237 8.94 14.08 18.84
C LYS A 237 9.57 15.05 19.84
N ARG A 238 8.80 16.01 20.36
CA ARG A 238 9.17 16.76 21.57
C ARG A 238 8.45 16.24 22.81
N SER A 239 9.03 16.61 23.96
CA SER A 239 8.60 16.25 25.32
C SER A 239 7.15 16.61 25.61
N GLU A 240 6.60 15.94 26.62
CA GLU A 240 5.21 15.98 27.03
C GLU A 240 4.62 17.39 27.12
N HIS A 241 3.60 17.65 26.32
CA HIS A 241 2.75 18.81 26.44
C HIS A 241 1.50 18.45 27.23
N PHE A 242 1.03 19.36 28.07
CA PHE A 242 -0.28 19.22 28.70
C PHE A 242 -1.35 19.65 27.70
N VAL A 243 -1.92 18.67 26.99
CA VAL A 243 -2.91 18.89 25.94
C VAL A 243 -4.26 18.36 26.41
N ARG A 244 -5.23 19.26 26.55
CA ARG A 244 -6.59 18.96 27.01
C ARG A 244 -6.62 18.15 28.32
N GLY A 245 -5.86 18.60 29.32
CA GLY A 245 -5.89 17.96 30.64
C GLY A 245 -4.98 16.74 30.80
N LYS A 246 -4.20 16.35 29.79
CA LYS A 246 -3.33 15.16 29.84
C LYS A 246 -1.95 15.42 29.27
N HIS A 247 -0.93 14.84 29.88
CA HIS A 247 0.41 14.78 29.31
C HIS A 247 0.41 13.95 28.03
N ARG A 248 0.90 14.52 26.93
CA ARG A 248 0.98 13.87 25.61
C ARG A 248 2.30 14.18 24.93
N ARG A 249 2.91 13.19 24.29
CA ARG A 249 4.00 13.39 23.34
C ARG A 249 3.43 13.86 22.00
N MET A 250 3.97 14.94 21.46
CA MET A 250 3.48 15.59 20.24
C MET A 250 4.57 15.55 19.15
N VAL A 251 4.14 15.43 17.90
CA VAL A 251 5.00 15.60 16.72
C VAL A 251 4.98 17.09 16.36
N THR A 252 6.14 17.69 16.16
CA THR A 252 6.28 19.08 15.72
C THR A 252 7.10 19.11 14.42
N GLY A 253 6.50 19.60 13.34
CA GLY A 253 7.17 19.84 12.06
C GLY A 253 7.64 21.28 11.93
#